data_AF-A0A8T4B0X4-F1
#
_entry.id   AF-A0A8T4B0X4-F1
#
_cell.length_a   1.000
_cell.length_b   1.000
_cell.length_c   1.000
_cell.angle_alpha   90.00
_cell.angle_beta   90.00
_cell.angle_gamma   90.00
#
_symmetry.space_group_name_H-M   'P 1'
#
loop_
_entity.id
_entity.type
_entity.pdbx_description
1 polymer ?
#
loop_
_entity_poly.entity_id
_entity_poly.type
_entity_poly.pdbx_seq_one_letter_code
_entity_poly.pdbx_strand_id
1 'polypeptide(L)' 'MAIAWKPILAILLLCIASVPMPASAEQSGSIQASPSTVALQPSNPVAGGSVTINLQLYNSGNYATDVEYSFYRD' A
#
# COMPACT_ATOMS: atom_id res chain seq x y z
N MET A 1 47.64 -11.44 5.57
CA MET A 1 46.64 -10.45 5.10
C MET A 1 45.29 -11.15 5.07
N ALA A 2 44.50 -11.05 6.15
CA ALA A 2 43.21 -11.72 6.22
C ALA A 2 42.25 -11.04 5.23
N ILE A 3 41.78 -11.80 4.24
CA ILE A 3 40.87 -11.33 3.22
C ILE A 3 39.62 -10.73 3.89
N ALA A 4 39.39 -9.44 3.67
CA ALA A 4 38.27 -8.67 4.22
C ALA A 4 36.97 -8.88 3.43
N TRP A 5 36.73 -10.10 2.92
CA TRP A 5 35.57 -10.39 2.06
C TRP A 5 34.23 -10.30 2.80
N LYS A 6 34.20 -10.68 4.08
CA LYS A 6 33.00 -10.64 4.94
C LYS A 6 32.44 -9.22 5.11
N PRO A 7 33.24 -8.20 5.51
CA PRO A 7 32.72 -6.84 5.62
C PRO A 7 32.36 -6.23 4.26
N ILE A 8 33.08 -6.57 3.18
CA ILE A 8 32.75 -6.10 1.83
C ILE A 8 31.37 -6.62 1.39
N LEU A 9 31.10 -7.90 1.62
CA LEU A 9 29.80 -8.51 1.30
C LEU A 9 28.66 -7.87 2.11
N ALA A 10 28.90 -7.60 3.40
CA ALA A 10 27.92 -6.96 4.28
C ALA A 10 27.59 -5.53 3.84
N ILE A 11 28.60 -4.75 3.43
CA ILE A 11 28.41 -3.39 2.92
C ILE A 11 27.64 -3.42 1.60
N LEU A 12 27.95 -4.36 0.71
CA LEU A 12 27.26 -4.50 -0.58
C LEU A 12 25.76 -4.81 -0.39
N LEU A 13 25.44 -5.72 0.54
CA LEU A 13 24.06 -6.07 0.88
C LEU A 13 23.30 -4.89 1.50
N LEU A 14 23.96 -4.09 2.34
CA LEU A 14 23.36 -2.91 2.95
C LEU A 14 22.99 -1.85 1.90
N CYS A 15 23.85 -1.64 0.90
CA CYS A 15 23.55 -0.72 -0.19
C CYS A 15 22.32 -1.17 -1.00
N ILE A 16 22.16 -2.47 -1.25
CA ILE A 16 21.01 -3.02 -1.98
C ILE A 16 19.73 -2.98 -1.11
N ALA A 17 19.84 -3.06 0.22
CA ALA A 17 18.68 -2.91 1.10
C ALA A 17 18.19 -1.46 1.21
N SER A 18 19.05 -0.47 0.92
CA SER A 18 18.72 0.96 1.00
C SER A 18 18.03 1.54 -0.24
N VAL A 19 17.90 0.78 -1.34
CA VAL A 19 17.14 1.27 -2.49
C VAL A 19 15.65 1.28 -2.09
N PRO A 20 14.96 2.45 -2.15
CA PRO A 20 13.54 2.50 -1.85
C PRO A 20 12.81 1.59 -2.83
N MET A 21 12.18 0.54 -2.31
CA MET A 21 11.31 -0.32 -3.11
C MET A 21 10.20 0.57 -3.67
N PRO A 22 10.00 0.63 -4.99
CA PRO A 22 8.84 1.32 -5.52
C PRO A 22 7.59 0.60 -4.99
N ALA A 23 6.83 1.27 -4.13
CA ALA A 23 5.50 0.83 -3.75
C ALA A 23 4.64 0.89 -5.02
N SER A 24 4.48 -0.24 -5.69
CA SER A 24 3.61 -0.34 -6.86
C SER A 24 2.17 -0.41 -6.37
N ALA A 25 1.46 0.71 -6.44
CA ALA A 25 0.00 0.68 -6.42
C ALA A 25 -0.44 0.06 -7.76
N GLU A 26 -0.85 -1.20 -7.73
CA GLU A 26 -1.35 -1.87 -8.93
C GLU A 26 -2.62 -1.15 -9.41
N GLN A 27 -2.54 -0.53 -10.59
CA GLN A 27 -3.73 -0.05 -11.28
C GLN A 27 -4.47 -1.25 -11.87
N SER A 28 -5.59 -1.63 -11.24
CA SER A 28 -6.49 -2.63 -11.80
C SER A 28 -7.35 -1.98 -12.90
N GLY A 29 -6.85 -2.04 -14.14
CA GLY A 29 -7.54 -1.51 -15.32
C GLY A 29 -7.67 0.02 -15.33
N SER A 30 -8.91 0.53 -15.36
CA SER A 30 -9.23 1.97 -15.36
C SER A 30 -9.68 2.53 -14.01
N ILE A 31 -9.69 1.68 -12.97
CA ILE A 31 -10.10 2.09 -11.62
C ILE A 31 -8.91 2.56 -10.81
N GLN A 32 -8.97 3.81 -10.40
CA GLN A 32 -8.05 4.42 -9.46
C GLN A 32 -8.70 4.43 -8.07
N ALA A 33 -8.11 3.68 -7.15
CA ALA A 33 -8.43 3.75 -5.73
C ALA A 33 -7.39 4.65 -5.06
N SER A 34 -7.80 5.81 -4.56
CA SER A 34 -6.89 6.70 -3.84
C SER A 34 -6.98 6.41 -2.33
N PRO A 35 -5.90 5.96 -1.67
CA PRO A 35 -5.89 5.71 -0.22
C PRO A 35 -6.22 6.98 0.59
N SER A 36 -6.03 8.16 0.01
CA SER A 36 -6.39 9.47 0.57
C SER A 36 -7.90 9.67 0.83
N THR A 37 -8.74 8.80 0.27
CA THR A 37 -10.21 8.90 0.40
C THR A 37 -10.80 7.95 1.43
N VAL A 38 -9.97 7.11 2.06
CA VAL A 38 -10.43 6.18 3.10
C VAL A 38 -10.67 6.96 4.38
N ALA A 39 -11.94 7.19 4.70
CA ALA A 39 -12.36 7.88 5.92
C ALA A 39 -13.19 6.95 6.81
N LEU A 40 -12.91 6.96 8.11
CA LEU A 40 -13.68 6.27 9.14
C LEU A 40 -14.63 7.26 9.82
N GLN A 41 -15.92 6.93 9.86
CA GLN A 41 -16.93 7.74 10.54
C GLN A 41 -17.61 6.90 11.63
N PRO A 42 -17.68 7.37 12.90
CA PRO A 42 -17.08 8.60 13.41
C PRO A 42 -15.54 8.51 13.44
N SER A 43 -14.87 9.66 13.30
CA SER A 43 -13.42 9.78 13.35
C SER A 43 -12.79 9.32 14.66
N ASN A 44 -13.59 9.24 15.72
CA ASN A 44 -13.26 8.61 17.01
C ASN A 44 -14.16 7.39 17.23
N PRO A 45 -13.84 6.24 16.63
CA PRO A 45 -14.60 5.02 16.84
C PRO A 45 -14.45 4.53 18.29
N VAL A 46 -15.56 4.07 18.89
CA VAL A 46 -15.57 3.48 20.23
C VAL A 46 -15.58 1.96 20.14
N ALA A 47 -14.93 1.30 21.10
CA ALA A 47 -14.92 -0.16 21.15
C ALA A 47 -16.35 -0.72 21.26
N GLY A 48 -16.70 -1.67 20.40
CA GLY A 48 -18.06 -2.23 20.29
C GLY A 48 -19.06 -1.35 19.53
N GLY A 49 -18.66 -0.17 19.06
CA GLY A 49 -19.47 0.70 18.21
C GLY A 49 -19.44 0.31 16.73
N SER A 50 -20.41 0.83 15.97
CA SER A 50 -20.40 0.72 14.51
C SER A 50 -19.53 1.82 13.89
N VAL A 51 -18.80 1.48 12.83
CA VAL A 51 -17.97 2.41 12.06
C VAL A 51 -18.37 2.29 10.59
N THR A 52 -18.53 3.43 9.94
CA THR A 52 -18.73 3.50 8.48
C THR A 52 -17.40 3.78 7.82
N ILE A 53 -17.03 2.97 6.83
CA ILE A 53 -15.81 3.16 6.04
C ILE A 53 -16.22 3.67 4.67
N ASN A 54 -15.78 4.87 4.33
CA ASN A 54 -16.03 5.45 3.03
C ASN A 54 -14.79 5.23 2.15
N LEU A 55 -14.96 4.60 1.00
CA LEU A 55 -13.94 4.41 -0.02
C LEU A 55 -14.44 5.01 -1.34
N GLN A 56 -13.67 5.92 -1.93
CA GLN A 56 -14.00 6.46 -3.25
C GLN A 56 -13.17 5.76 -4.33
N LEU A 57 -13.86 5.19 -5.30
CA LEU A 57 -13.29 4.55 -6.47
C LEU A 57 -13.57 5.44 -7.68
N TYR A 58 -12.52 5.88 -8.37
CA TYR A 58 -12.64 6.72 -9.56
C TYR A 58 -12.30 5.93 -10.82
N ASN A 59 -13.21 5.90 -11.79
CA ASN A 59 -12.94 5.35 -13.11
C ASN A 59 -12.46 6.45 -14.06
N SER A 60 -11.23 6.38 -14.54
CA SER A 60 -10.68 7.33 -15.52
C SER A 60 -10.79 6.85 -16.98
N GLY A 61 -11.36 5.66 -17.20
CA GLY A 61 -11.55 5.05 -18.52
C GLY A 61 -12.98 5.08 -19.03
N ASN A 62 -13.25 4.27 -20.07
CA ASN A 62 -14.54 4.29 -20.77
C ASN A 62 -15.60 3.38 -20.11
N TYR A 63 -15.20 2.27 -19.50
CA TYR A 63 -16.05 1.33 -18.78
C TYR A 63 -15.28 0.70 -17.62
N ALA A 64 -15.97 0.47 -16.51
CA ALA A 64 -15.47 -0.32 -15.40
C ALA A 64 -16.45 -1.47 -15.13
N THR A 65 -15.94 -2.69 -15.20
CA THR A 65 -16.68 -3.90 -14.83
C THR A 65 -15.88 -4.64 -13.77
N ASP A 66 -16.56 -5.43 -12.93
CA ASP A 66 -15.93 -6.33 -11.96
C ASP A 66 -15.01 -5.62 -10.95
N VAL A 67 -15.44 -4.43 -10.48
CA VAL A 67 -14.69 -3.65 -9.49
C VAL A 67 -14.84 -4.29 -8.11
N GLU A 68 -13.79 -4.95 -7.64
CA GLU A 68 -13.74 -5.60 -6.32
C GLU A 68 -12.94 -4.75 -5.32
N TYR A 69 -13.42 -4.68 -4.07
CA TYR A 69 -12.71 -4.05 -2.96
C TYR A 69 -12.78 -4.95 -1.72
N SER A 70 -11.73 -4.93 -0.92
CA SER A 70 -11.65 -5.66 0.35
C SER A 70 -11.03 -4.79 1.43
N PHE A 71 -11.62 -4.81 2.62
CA PHE A 71 -11.07 -4.16 3.81
C PHE A 71 -10.48 -5.23 4.72
N TYR A 72 -9.21 -5.06 5.11
CA TYR A 72 -8.53 -5.93 6.06
C TYR A 72 -8.25 -5.17 7.35
N ARG A 73 -8.37 -5.86 8.49
CA ARG A 73 -7.99 -5.36 9.80
C ARG A 73 -6.87 -6.27 10.32
N ASP A 74 -5.69 -5.70 10.55
CA ASP A 74 -4.60 -6.34 11.29
C ASP A 74 -4.91 -6.34 12.79
#